data_AF-A0A9W9MBB6-F1
#
_entry.id   AF-A0A9W9MBB6-F1
#
_cell.length_a   1.000
_cell.length_b   1.000
_cell.length_c   1.000
_cell.angle_alpha   90.00
_cell.angle_beta   90.00
_cell.angle_gamma   90.00
#
_symmetry.space_group_name_H-M   'P 1'
#
loop_
_entity.id
_entity.type
_entity.pdbx_description
1 polymer ?
#
loop_
_entity_poly.entity_id
_entity_poly.type
_entity_poly.pdbx_seq_one_letter_code
_entity_poly.pdbx_strand_id
1 'polypeptide(L)'
;MTVTTDNSTSDRSQNSSRAFETHGSTAVAMTMMALAGTGDNFVSSFHVHAGTFHQFGILAKQMGIEYRFVKFRDPGEFGAAIDNKTKFAWIEVDIF
;
A
#
# COMPACT_ATOMS: atom_id res chain seq x y z
N MET A 1 10.71 28.29 -1.38
CA MET A 1 10.82 27.25 -0.33
C MET A 1 11.54 26.08 -0.97
N THR A 2 12.85 26.05 -0.83
CA THR A 2 13.74 25.09 -1.51
C THR A 2 14.15 24.05 -0.48
N VAL A 3 13.84 22.77 -0.73
CA VAL A 3 14.25 21.66 0.13
C VAL A 3 15.61 21.18 -0.35
N THR A 4 16.63 21.32 0.50
CA THR A 4 18.03 20.95 0.23
C THR A 4 18.25 19.49 0.61
N THR A 5 18.82 18.68 -0.30
CA THR A 5 19.38 17.36 0.00
C THR A 5 20.85 17.52 0.40
N ASP A 6 21.17 17.35 1.68
CA ASP A 6 22.55 17.13 2.15
C ASP A 6 22.82 15.61 2.14
N ASN A 7 23.83 15.22 1.38
CA ASN A 7 24.40 13.88 1.32
C ASN A 7 25.87 13.97 1.75
N SER A 8 26.14 13.96 3.05
CA SER A 8 27.49 13.82 3.59
C SER A 8 27.53 12.91 4.83
N THR A 9 27.76 11.63 4.54
CA THR A 9 28.52 10.60 5.30
C THR A 9 28.57 10.64 6.83
N SER A 10 28.01 9.62 7.51
CA SER A 10 28.73 8.78 8.52
C SER A 10 27.85 7.94 9.48
N ASP A 11 26.84 7.20 9.01
CA ASP A 11 26.42 5.96 9.70
C ASP A 11 25.63 5.06 8.76
N ARG A 12 26.32 4.12 8.11
CA ARG A 12 25.75 3.21 7.09
C ARG A 12 25.36 1.86 7.66
N SER A 13 24.80 1.81 8.87
CA SER A 13 24.33 0.54 9.45
C SER A 13 22.86 0.49 9.85
N GLN A 14 22.16 1.64 9.94
CA GLN A 14 20.78 1.70 10.48
C GLN A 14 19.78 2.51 9.64
N ASN A 15 20.19 3.14 8.53
CA ASN A 15 19.34 4.11 7.82
C ASN A 15 18.64 3.54 6.57
N SER A 16 18.94 2.30 6.17
CA SER A 16 18.27 1.66 5.03
C SER A 16 16.84 1.25 5.35
N SER A 17 16.56 0.77 6.57
CA SER A 17 15.22 0.33 6.97
C SER A 17 14.17 1.46 6.91
N ARG A 18 14.55 2.68 7.32
CA ARG A 18 13.64 3.83 7.38
C ARG A 18 13.29 4.40 6.01
N ALA A 19 14.21 4.31 5.04
CA ALA A 19 13.95 4.73 3.67
C ALA A 19 12.97 3.77 2.98
N PHE A 20 13.15 2.45 3.11
CA PHE A 20 12.23 1.46 2.54
C PHE A 20 10.80 1.59 3.11
N GLU A 21 10.65 1.87 4.42
CA GLU A 21 9.35 2.11 5.04
C GLU A 21 8.67 3.40 4.53
N THR A 22 9.44 4.48 4.34
CA THR A 22 8.92 5.73 3.78
C THR A 22 8.52 5.56 2.32
N HIS A 23 9.28 4.77 1.54
CA HIS A 23 8.95 4.47 0.15
C HIS A 23 7.73 3.55 0.02
N GLY A 24 7.59 2.50 0.84
CA GLY A 24 6.41 1.62 0.84
C GLY A 24 5.14 2.36 1.24
N SER A 25 5.19 3.15 2.31
CA SER A 25 4.05 3.96 2.73
C SER A 25 3.67 5.03 1.71
N THR A 26 4.65 5.65 1.04
CA THR A 26 4.38 6.60 -0.06
C THR A 26 3.74 5.89 -1.25
N ALA A 27 4.21 4.69 -1.61
CA ALA A 27 3.66 3.92 -2.73
C ALA A 27 2.18 3.56 -2.49
N VAL A 28 1.83 3.14 -1.28
CA VAL A 28 0.44 2.85 -0.89
C VAL A 28 -0.44 4.08 -1.06
N ALA A 29 -0.03 5.21 -0.48
CA ALA A 29 -0.79 6.46 -0.56
C ALA A 29 -0.94 6.95 -2.01
N MET A 30 0.13 6.95 -2.78
CA MET A 30 0.13 7.39 -4.18
C MET A 30 -0.76 6.49 -5.05
N THR A 31 -0.72 5.17 -4.84
CA THR A 31 -1.55 4.22 -5.59
C THR A 31 -3.03 4.48 -5.35
N MET A 32 -3.43 4.65 -4.08
CA MET A 32 -4.82 4.94 -3.74
C MET A 32 -5.28 6.28 -4.34
N MET A 33 -4.48 7.34 -4.20
CA MET A 33 -4.81 8.66 -4.73
C MET A 33 -4.86 8.71 -6.27
N ALA A 34 -4.02 7.92 -6.94
CA ALA A 34 -3.93 7.93 -8.39
C ALA A 34 -5.02 7.08 -9.06
N LEU A 35 -5.48 6.01 -8.41
CA LEU A 35 -6.30 4.98 -9.06
C LEU A 35 -7.74 4.92 -8.54
N ALA A 36 -8.03 5.40 -7.33
CA ALA A 36 -9.34 5.24 -6.70
C ALA A 36 -9.86 6.55 -6.11
N GLY A 37 -11.17 6.78 -6.27
CA GLY A 37 -11.88 7.91 -5.68
C GLY A 37 -12.97 7.46 -4.71
N THR A 38 -13.71 8.42 -4.16
CA THR A 38 -14.84 8.14 -3.26
C THR A 38 -15.85 7.21 -3.91
N GLY A 39 -16.19 6.12 -3.22
CA GLY A 39 -17.15 5.12 -3.67
C GLY A 39 -16.57 4.02 -4.57
N ASP A 40 -15.29 4.09 -4.91
CA ASP A 40 -14.54 2.98 -5.52
C ASP A 40 -14.08 1.97 -4.46
N ASN A 41 -13.58 0.82 -4.91
CA ASN A 41 -12.99 -0.17 -4.03
C ASN A 41 -11.65 -0.72 -4.54
N PHE A 42 -10.93 -1.39 -3.64
CA PHE A 42 -9.76 -2.19 -3.98
C PHE A 42 -9.71 -3.48 -3.16
N VAL A 43 -8.99 -4.46 -3.70
CA VAL A 43 -8.78 -5.76 -3.07
C VAL A 43 -7.31 -5.89 -2.67
N SER A 44 -7.03 -6.32 -1.45
CA SER A 44 -5.66 -6.57 -0.99
C SER A 44 -5.55 -7.97 -0.38
N SER A 45 -4.37 -8.56 -0.45
CA SER A 45 -4.11 -9.78 0.31
C SER A 45 -3.94 -9.48 1.81
N PHE A 46 -4.21 -10.44 2.68
CA PHE A 46 -3.83 -10.38 4.10
C PHE A 46 -2.32 -10.54 4.33
N HIS A 47 -1.57 -10.99 3.33
CA HIS A 47 -0.13 -11.22 3.38
C HIS A 47 0.61 -9.94 2.95
N VAL A 48 0.25 -8.82 3.58
CA VAL A 48 0.92 -7.54 3.38
C VAL A 48 1.57 -7.12 4.68
N HIS A 49 2.63 -6.35 4.60
CA HIS A 49 3.28 -5.78 5.76
C HIS A 49 2.25 -5.08 6.68
N ALA A 50 2.41 -5.24 8.00
CA ALA A 50 1.46 -4.73 8.99
C ALA A 50 1.24 -3.21 8.89
N GLY A 51 2.29 -2.46 8.49
CA GLY A 51 2.20 -1.04 8.20
C GLY A 51 1.30 -0.72 7.01
N THR A 52 1.41 -1.50 5.92
CA THR A 52 0.55 -1.38 4.72
C THR A 52 -0.92 -1.65 5.08
N PHE A 53 -1.17 -2.70 5.87
CA PHE A 53 -2.52 -3.02 6.35
C PHE A 53 -3.15 -1.87 7.15
N HIS A 54 -2.41 -1.32 8.11
CA HIS A 54 -2.90 -0.21 8.93
C HIS A 54 -3.15 1.05 8.10
N GLN A 55 -2.22 1.35 7.19
CA GLN A 55 -2.31 2.52 6.32
C GLN A 55 -3.50 2.45 5.36
N PHE A 56 -3.81 1.27 4.80
CA PHE A 56 -5.03 1.06 4.02
C PHE A 56 -6.28 1.40 4.82
N GLY A 57 -6.39 0.91 6.06
CA GLY A 57 -7.57 1.18 6.90
C GLY A 57 -7.79 2.68 7.17
N ILE A 58 -6.72 3.43 7.43
CA ILE A 58 -6.80 4.88 7.68
C ILE A 58 -7.13 5.63 6.38
N LEU A 59 -6.30 5.44 5.35
CA LEU A 59 -6.39 6.20 4.11
C LEU A 59 -7.67 5.89 3.32
N ALA A 60 -8.06 4.62 3.24
CA ALA A 60 -9.28 4.23 2.53
C ALA A 60 -10.51 4.89 3.16
N LYS A 61 -10.59 4.87 4.50
CA LYS A 61 -11.67 5.52 5.24
C LYS A 61 -11.70 7.03 5.00
N GLN A 62 -10.53 7.69 5.00
CA GLN A 62 -10.44 9.14 4.74
C GLN A 62 -10.86 9.52 3.32
N MET A 63 -10.54 8.69 2.32
CA MET A 63 -10.89 8.95 0.92
C MET A 63 -12.30 8.44 0.54
N GLY A 64 -12.98 7.73 1.45
CA GLY A 64 -14.27 7.12 1.19
C GLY A 64 -14.19 5.95 0.19
N ILE A 65 -13.06 5.23 0.21
CA ILE A 65 -12.78 4.06 -0.61
C ILE A 65 -13.08 2.81 0.22
N GLU A 66 -13.76 1.82 -0.37
CA GLU A 66 -13.97 0.53 0.26
C GLU A 66 -12.74 -0.37 0.07
N TYR A 67 -12.34 -1.09 1.12
CA TYR A 67 -11.21 -2.03 1.05
C TYR A 67 -11.67 -3.45 1.40
N ARG A 68 -11.23 -4.44 0.62
CA ARG A 68 -11.55 -5.86 0.83
C ARG A 68 -10.27 -6.66 0.96
N PHE A 69 -10.17 -7.45 2.02
CA PHE A 69 -9.01 -8.33 2.23
C PHE A 69 -9.35 -9.79 1.91
N VAL A 70 -8.50 -10.43 1.12
CA VAL A 70 -8.63 -11.83 0.68
C VAL A 70 -7.40 -12.64 1.01
N LYS A 71 -7.51 -13.97 1.08
CA LYS A 71 -6.37 -14.85 1.33
C LYS A 71 -5.57 -15.02 0.05
N PHE A 72 -4.24 -14.80 0.14
CA PHE A 72 -3.36 -14.85 -1.03
C PHE A 72 -3.35 -16.22 -1.75
N ARG A 73 -3.56 -17.31 -1.00
CA ARG A 73 -3.44 -18.69 -1.52
C ARG A 73 -4.62 -19.18 -2.34
N ASP A 74 -5.68 -18.39 -2.49
CA ASP A 74 -6.85 -18.75 -3.30
C ASP A 74 -7.10 -17.67 -4.37
N PRO A 75 -6.65 -17.89 -5.63
CA PRO A 75 -6.93 -16.98 -6.74
C PRO A 75 -8.42 -16.76 -7.00
N GLY A 76 -9.28 -17.72 -6.60
CA GLY A 76 -10.72 -17.62 -6.72
C GLY A 76 -11.32 -16.56 -5.78
N GLU A 77 -10.74 -16.35 -4.60
CA GLU A 77 -11.18 -15.30 -3.68
C GLU A 77 -10.94 -13.89 -4.24
N PHE A 78 -9.83 -13.68 -4.97
CA PHE A 78 -9.60 -12.42 -5.67
C PHE A 78 -10.66 -12.17 -6.74
N GLY A 79 -10.94 -13.18 -7.57
CA GLY A 79 -11.96 -13.06 -8.62
C GLY A 79 -13.34 -12.75 -8.05
N ALA A 80 -13.71 -13.37 -6.93
CA ALA A 80 -15.00 -13.13 -6.26
C ALA A 80 -15.09 -11.75 -5.59
N ALA A 81 -13.96 -11.17 -5.17
CA ALA A 81 -13.92 -9.87 -4.51
C ALA A 81 -13.87 -8.69 -5.49
N ILE A 82 -13.54 -8.93 -6.77
CA ILE A 82 -13.46 -7.92 -7.82
C ILE A 82 -14.85 -7.65 -8.42
N ASP A 83 -15.22 -6.38 -8.52
CA ASP A 83 -16.43 -5.90 -9.17
C ASP A 83 -16.12 -4.72 -10.13
N ASN A 84 -17.17 -4.11 -10.68
CA ASN A 84 -17.05 -3.00 -11.64
C ASN A 84 -16.50 -1.70 -11.04
N LYS A 85 -16.44 -1.60 -9.71
CA LYS A 85 -15.87 -0.46 -8.98
C LYS A 85 -14.47 -0.76 -8.44
N THR A 86 -13.98 -1.98 -8.57
CA THR A 86 -12.60 -2.33 -8.21
C THR A 86 -11.62 -1.65 -9.15
N LYS A 87 -10.69 -0.87 -8.59
CA LYS A 87 -9.70 -0.12 -9.38
C LYS A 87 -8.32 -0.77 -9.43
N PHE A 88 -7.94 -1.46 -8.37
CA PHE A 88 -6.67 -2.17 -8.31
C PHE A 88 -6.71 -3.31 -7.31
N ALA A 89 -5.74 -4.21 -7.43
CA ALA A 89 -5.44 -5.25 -6.44
C ALA A 89 -4.03 -5.03 -5.89
N TRP A 90 -3.84 -5.17 -4.57
CA TRP A 90 -2.55 -5.05 -3.90
C TRP A 90 -2.07 -6.38 -3.33
N ILE A 91 -0.87 -6.78 -3.71
CA ILE A 91 -0.26 -8.04 -3.32
C ILE A 91 1.21 -7.76 -2.98
N GLU A 92 1.63 -8.18 -1.80
CA GLU A 92 3.04 -8.30 -1.45
C GLU A 92 3.38 -9.80 -1.47
N VAL A 93 4.52 -10.12 -2.08
CA VAL A 93 5.07 -11.48 -2.08
C VAL A 93 6.38 -11.44 -1.32
N ASP A 94 6.44 -12.18 -0.22
CA ASP A 94 7.69 -12.35 0.51
C ASP A 94 8.68 -13.10 -0.39
N ILE A 95 9.80 -12.47 -0.67
CA ILE A 95 10.93 -13.11 -1.33
C ILE A 95 11.74 -13.76 -0.22
N PHE A 96 11.75 -15.09 -0.17
CA PHE A 96 12.54 -15.87 0.78
C PHE A 96 14.05 -15.68 0.57
#